data_AF-A0A943K2H2-F1
#
_entry.id   AF-A0A943K2H2-F1
#
_cell.length_a   1.000
_cell.length_b   1.000
_cell.length_c   1.000
_cell.angle_alpha   90.00
_cell.angle_beta   90.00
_cell.angle_gamma   90.00
#
_symmetry.space_group_name_H-M   'P 1'
#
loop_
_entity.id
_entity.type
_entity.pdbx_description
1 polymer ?
#
loop_
_entity_poly.entity_id
_entity_poly.type
_entity_poly.pdbx_seq_one_letter_code
_entity_poly.pdbx_strand_id
1 'polypeptide(L)'
;NESSLYWDSSKGSQVYFDTYWKPYLKILRTCSGSAGQTDCNYSSATPWIRANGQRDAYYIVADTQRTPVILSDGTFVSILTSSGYGSAEGGLDENGNVTGNTGGSESRIIVDLNASKMPNQFGKDTFLLQRVAGKGIMPYGYNKDDDTVNENCSKTSSGFMCAAKLMRDGWQIKDDYPW
;
A
#
# COMPACT_ATOMS: atom_id res chain seq x y z
N ASN A 1 4.61 -18.25 -7.19
CA ASN A 1 4.02 -17.99 -8.53
C ASN A 1 5.16 -17.58 -9.45
N GLU A 2 5.58 -18.44 -10.38
CA GLU A 2 6.76 -18.23 -11.21
C GLU A 2 6.59 -17.11 -12.25
N SER A 3 5.36 -16.75 -12.61
CA SER A 3 5.12 -15.69 -13.60
C SER A 3 5.60 -14.32 -13.14
N SER A 4 5.72 -14.09 -11.82
CA SER A 4 6.21 -12.82 -11.28
C SER A 4 7.70 -12.58 -11.52
N LEU A 5 8.46 -13.59 -11.98
CA LEU A 5 9.84 -13.41 -12.47
C LEU A 5 9.90 -12.53 -13.74
N TYR A 6 8.80 -12.46 -14.49
CA TYR A 6 8.73 -11.81 -15.80
C TYR A 6 7.92 -10.52 -15.79
N TRP A 7 7.64 -9.99 -14.59
CA TRP A 7 6.88 -8.76 -14.40
C TRP A 7 7.78 -7.54 -14.61
N ASP A 8 7.72 -6.94 -15.80
CA ASP A 8 8.58 -5.82 -16.22
C ASP A 8 7.93 -4.45 -15.94
N SER A 9 8.39 -3.76 -14.91
CA SER A 9 7.93 -2.40 -14.56
C SER A 9 8.68 -1.27 -15.26
N SER A 10 9.67 -1.56 -16.11
CA SER A 10 10.49 -0.53 -16.78
C SER A 10 9.71 0.28 -17.83
N LYS A 11 8.58 -0.25 -18.31
CA LYS A 11 7.71 0.37 -19.32
C LYS A 11 6.70 1.37 -18.76
N GLY A 12 6.78 1.68 -17.46
CA GLY A 12 5.90 2.63 -16.77
C GLY A 12 4.70 1.97 -16.10
N SER A 13 4.11 2.67 -15.11
CA SER A 13 3.07 2.13 -14.22
C SER A 13 1.84 1.62 -14.97
N GLN A 14 1.35 2.39 -15.96
CA GLN A 14 0.13 2.07 -16.68
C GLN A 14 0.29 0.81 -17.56
N VAL A 15 1.37 0.73 -18.33
CA VAL A 15 1.67 -0.44 -19.18
C VAL A 15 1.83 -1.69 -18.32
N TYR A 16 2.55 -1.56 -17.20
CA TYR A 16 2.71 -2.62 -16.22
C TYR A 16 1.36 -3.11 -15.66
N PHE A 17 0.51 -2.18 -15.24
CA PHE A 17 -0.81 -2.49 -14.71
C PHE A 17 -1.72 -3.16 -15.75
N ASP A 18 -1.80 -2.59 -16.96
CA ASP A 18 -2.63 -3.12 -18.04
C ASP A 18 -2.20 -4.53 -18.47
N THR A 19 -0.89 -4.83 -18.40
CA THR A 19 -0.34 -6.14 -18.78
C THR A 19 -0.57 -7.21 -17.71
N TYR A 20 -0.24 -6.92 -16.46
CA TYR A 20 -0.14 -7.96 -15.42
C TYR A 20 -1.31 -7.98 -14.42
N TRP A 21 -2.11 -6.91 -14.35
CA TRP A 21 -3.11 -6.74 -13.29
C TRP A 21 -4.52 -6.61 -13.84
N LYS A 22 -4.73 -5.69 -14.78
CA LYS A 22 -6.06 -5.37 -15.32
C LYS A 22 -6.86 -6.58 -15.82
N PRO A 23 -6.28 -7.60 -16.48
CA PRO A 23 -7.06 -8.75 -16.95
C PRO A 23 -7.67 -9.60 -15.82
N TYR A 24 -7.13 -9.47 -14.60
CA TYR A 24 -7.48 -10.32 -13.45
C TYR A 24 -8.27 -9.57 -12.36
N LEU A 25 -8.53 -8.28 -12.54
CA LEU A 25 -9.22 -7.43 -11.57
C LEU A 25 -10.56 -6.93 -12.11
N LYS A 26 -11.61 -6.99 -11.27
CA LYS A 26 -12.91 -6.38 -11.57
C LYS A 26 -12.89 -4.91 -11.20
N ILE A 27 -12.40 -4.07 -12.11
CA ILE A 27 -12.22 -2.63 -11.88
C ILE A 27 -13.55 -1.91 -12.05
N LEU A 28 -13.96 -1.13 -11.04
CA LEU A 28 -15.09 -0.20 -11.10
C LEU A 28 -14.66 1.17 -11.62
N ARG A 29 -13.52 1.67 -11.12
CA ARG A 29 -13.00 2.99 -11.47
C ARG A 29 -11.49 3.01 -11.40
N THR A 30 -10.84 3.70 -12.34
CA THR A 30 -9.42 4.06 -12.26
C THR A 30 -9.29 5.45 -11.67
N CYS A 31 -8.38 5.62 -10.71
CA CYS A 31 -8.06 6.92 -10.13
C CYS A 31 -6.88 7.52 -10.91
N SER A 32 -7.00 8.76 -11.36
CA SER A 32 -6.02 9.43 -12.22
C SER A 32 -5.64 10.80 -11.68
N GLY A 33 -4.40 11.21 -11.92
CA GLY A 33 -3.89 12.52 -11.55
C GLY A 33 -2.39 12.49 -11.24
N SER A 34 -1.80 13.67 -11.24
CA SER A 34 -0.40 13.86 -10.89
C SER A 34 -0.19 13.89 -9.37
N ALA A 35 1.05 13.71 -8.93
CA ALA A 35 1.40 13.72 -7.51
C ALA A 35 0.89 15.00 -6.81
N GLY A 36 0.27 14.84 -5.64
CA GLY A 36 -0.34 15.95 -4.89
C GLY A 36 -1.79 16.29 -5.28
N GLN A 37 -2.35 15.65 -6.31
CA GLN A 37 -3.76 15.76 -6.64
C GLN A 37 -4.61 14.73 -5.87
N THR A 38 -5.94 14.91 -5.94
CA THR A 38 -6.94 14.00 -5.39
C THR A 38 -7.81 13.44 -6.52
N ASP A 39 -8.23 12.19 -6.39
CA ASP A 39 -9.29 11.59 -7.23
C ASP A 39 -10.00 10.51 -6.40
N CYS A 40 -10.99 9.81 -6.97
CA CYS A 40 -11.68 8.70 -6.33
C CYS A 40 -12.34 9.08 -4.99
N ASN A 41 -12.84 10.31 -4.92
CA ASN A 41 -13.54 10.89 -3.76
C ASN A 41 -12.68 11.01 -2.48
N TYR A 42 -11.36 10.86 -2.59
CA TYR A 42 -10.47 11.21 -1.50
C TYR A 42 -10.40 12.73 -1.32
N SER A 43 -10.53 13.20 -0.08
CA SER A 43 -10.46 14.63 0.28
C SER A 43 -9.03 15.13 0.52
N SER A 44 -8.06 14.22 0.57
CA SER A 44 -6.64 14.49 0.79
C SER A 44 -5.81 13.76 -0.25
N ALA A 45 -4.74 14.40 -0.73
CA ALA A 45 -3.77 13.76 -1.62
C ALA A 45 -3.00 12.64 -0.91
N THR A 46 -2.83 12.74 0.42
CA THR A 46 -2.19 11.73 1.28
C THR A 46 -3.18 11.30 2.37
N PRO A 47 -4.16 10.44 2.04
CA PRO A 47 -5.30 10.17 2.92
C PRO A 47 -4.98 9.18 4.05
N TRP A 48 -3.84 8.50 4.00
CA TRP A 48 -3.55 7.41 4.91
C TRP A 48 -2.96 7.85 6.25
N ILE A 49 -3.34 7.11 7.28
CA ILE A 49 -2.87 7.26 8.65
C ILE A 49 -2.14 5.98 9.06
N ARG A 50 -1.03 6.13 9.78
CA ARG A 50 -0.31 5.01 10.40
C ARG A 50 -1.07 4.44 11.60
N ALA A 51 -0.68 3.24 12.04
CA ALA A 51 -1.28 2.66 13.24
C ALA A 51 -1.08 3.55 14.50
N ASN A 52 0.02 4.31 14.57
CA ASN A 52 0.30 5.30 15.61
C ASN A 52 -0.44 6.64 15.49
N GLY A 53 -1.33 6.79 14.51
CA GLY A 53 -2.14 8.00 14.32
C GLY A 53 -1.45 9.12 13.54
N GLN A 54 -0.17 8.98 13.19
CA GLN A 54 0.54 9.97 12.36
C GLN A 54 0.12 9.85 10.90
N ARG A 55 0.06 10.98 10.18
CA ARG A 55 -0.21 10.95 8.73
C ARG A 55 0.96 10.31 7.98
N ASP A 56 0.62 9.52 6.98
CA ASP A 56 1.59 9.02 6.02
C ASP A 56 1.67 9.93 4.77
N ALA A 57 2.71 9.72 3.97
CA ALA A 57 3.02 10.54 2.81
C ALA A 57 2.64 9.87 1.46
N TYR A 58 2.12 8.64 1.48
CA TYR A 58 1.66 8.00 0.25
C TYR A 58 0.62 8.86 -0.47
N TYR A 59 0.84 9.14 -1.76
CA TYR A 59 -0.15 9.80 -2.60
C TYR A 59 -1.23 8.85 -3.13
N ILE A 60 -2.47 9.35 -3.17
CA ILE A 60 -3.59 8.66 -3.81
C ILE A 60 -3.37 8.48 -5.31
N VAL A 61 -2.91 9.53 -5.98
CA VAL A 61 -2.57 9.54 -7.41
C VAL A 61 -1.18 10.13 -7.62
N ALA A 62 -0.42 9.52 -8.51
CA ALA A 62 0.86 10.02 -8.99
C ALA A 62 1.13 9.39 -10.35
N ASP A 63 0.77 10.12 -11.40
CA ASP A 63 0.97 9.71 -12.79
C ASP A 63 2.41 9.21 -12.99
N THR A 64 2.55 8.14 -13.77
CA THR A 64 3.80 7.37 -14.02
C THR A 64 4.34 6.51 -12.87
N GLN A 65 3.96 6.78 -11.61
CA GLN A 65 4.55 6.10 -10.45
C GLN A 65 3.68 4.98 -9.88
N ARG A 66 2.36 5.07 -10.05
CA ARG A 66 1.40 4.09 -9.54
C ARG A 66 0.16 4.03 -10.41
N THR A 67 -0.59 2.94 -10.30
CA THR A 67 -1.91 2.80 -10.91
C THR A 67 -2.93 2.45 -9.83
N PRO A 68 -3.68 3.44 -9.34
CA PRO A 68 -4.73 3.27 -8.35
C PRO A 68 -6.08 2.96 -9.01
N VAL A 69 -6.80 1.99 -8.46
CA VAL A 69 -8.13 1.58 -8.92
C VAL A 69 -9.04 1.29 -7.73
N ILE A 70 -10.34 1.47 -7.92
CA ILE A 70 -11.38 0.93 -7.06
C ILE A 70 -11.97 -0.29 -7.75
N LEU A 71 -12.01 -1.41 -7.04
CA LEU A 71 -12.62 -2.65 -7.48
C LEU A 71 -14.14 -2.64 -7.29
N SER A 72 -14.84 -3.56 -7.93
CA SER A 72 -16.31 -3.66 -7.88
C SER A 72 -16.89 -3.90 -6.49
N ASP A 73 -16.09 -4.40 -5.54
CA ASP A 73 -16.48 -4.61 -4.14
C ASP A 73 -16.21 -3.39 -3.24
N GLY A 74 -15.66 -2.30 -3.79
CA GLY A 74 -15.30 -1.10 -3.05
C GLY A 74 -13.88 -1.09 -2.51
N THR A 75 -13.09 -2.14 -2.73
CA THR A 75 -11.67 -2.19 -2.35
C THR A 75 -10.87 -1.26 -3.25
N PHE A 76 -10.07 -0.39 -2.65
CA PHE A 76 -9.04 0.37 -3.34
C PHE A 76 -7.74 -0.45 -3.45
N VAL A 77 -7.11 -0.42 -4.62
CA VAL A 77 -5.80 -1.05 -4.87
C VAL A 77 -4.90 -0.08 -5.61
N SER A 78 -3.71 0.16 -5.09
CA SER A 78 -2.67 0.95 -5.77
C SER A 78 -1.44 0.08 -6.05
N ILE A 79 -1.18 -0.16 -7.32
CA ILE A 79 0.02 -0.85 -7.80
C ILE A 79 1.10 0.21 -8.05
N LEU A 80 2.05 0.35 -7.13
CA LEU A 80 3.18 1.28 -7.30
C LEU A 80 4.18 0.67 -8.30
N THR A 81 5.02 1.45 -8.97
CA THR A 81 6.16 0.95 -9.78
C THR A 81 7.41 1.81 -9.59
N SER A 82 7.22 3.03 -9.14
CA SER A 82 8.27 3.95 -8.72
C SER A 82 7.85 4.61 -7.41
N SER A 83 8.79 4.85 -6.52
CA SER A 83 8.53 5.59 -5.30
C SER A 83 8.43 7.07 -5.62
N GLY A 84 7.25 7.63 -5.41
CA GLY A 84 7.09 9.07 -5.19
C GLY A 84 7.21 9.42 -3.72
N TYR A 85 6.67 8.60 -2.82
CA TYR A 85 6.58 8.84 -1.38
C TYR A 85 6.33 7.49 -0.74
N GLY A 86 7.26 7.02 0.08
CA GLY A 86 7.31 5.64 0.56
C GLY A 86 7.91 5.49 1.96
N SER A 87 7.43 6.30 2.90
CA SER A 87 7.25 6.09 4.35
C SER A 87 8.31 5.44 5.26
N ALA A 88 9.16 4.52 4.79
CA ALA A 88 10.23 3.93 5.59
C ALA A 88 11.43 4.89 5.77
N GLU A 89 11.59 5.87 4.87
CA GLU A 89 12.83 6.66 4.74
C GLU A 89 12.58 8.16 4.48
N GLY A 90 11.37 8.65 4.75
CA GLY A 90 11.04 10.08 4.69
C GLY A 90 11.45 10.83 5.97
N GLY A 91 11.67 12.14 5.87
CA GLY A 91 11.82 13.02 7.03
C GLY A 91 10.51 13.16 7.80
N LEU A 92 10.57 13.74 9.00
CA LEU A 92 9.37 14.05 9.80
C LEU A 92 9.16 15.57 9.84
N ASP A 93 7.90 16.00 9.78
CA ASP A 93 7.55 17.38 10.13
C ASP A 93 7.58 17.60 11.66
N GLU A 94 7.38 18.85 12.08
CA GLU A 94 7.37 19.24 13.51
C GLU A 94 6.31 18.52 14.35
N ASN A 95 5.29 17.95 13.71
CA ASN A 95 4.19 17.23 14.37
C ASN A 95 4.40 15.71 14.32
N GLY A 96 5.52 15.24 13.76
CA GLY A 96 5.83 13.82 13.61
C GLY A 96 5.14 13.15 12.42
N ASN A 97 4.53 13.92 11.50
CA ASN A 97 4.00 13.36 10.26
C ASN A 97 5.13 13.10 9.28
N VAL A 98 4.90 12.13 8.40
CA VAL A 98 5.93 11.71 7.45
C VAL A 98 5.92 12.64 6.25
N THR A 99 7.12 13.04 5.85
CA THR A 99 7.40 13.92 4.71
C THR A 99 8.48 13.27 3.85
N GLY A 100 8.30 13.26 2.53
CA GLY A 100 9.43 13.02 1.62
C GLY A 100 9.37 11.79 0.73
N ASN A 101 10.22 11.89 -0.30
CA ASN A 101 10.38 11.00 -1.45
C ASN A 101 11.74 10.32 -1.37
N THR A 102 11.77 9.00 -1.50
CA THR A 102 13.00 8.20 -1.44
C THR A 102 13.58 7.93 -2.83
N GLY A 103 12.80 8.14 -3.89
CA GLY A 103 13.17 7.82 -5.27
C GLY A 103 13.42 6.32 -5.49
N GLY A 104 13.35 5.89 -6.76
CA GLY A 104 13.68 4.52 -7.15
C GLY A 104 12.48 3.61 -7.43
N SER A 105 12.77 2.37 -7.79
CA SER A 105 11.75 1.37 -8.12
C SER A 105 11.00 0.91 -6.87
N GLU A 106 9.70 0.69 -7.01
CA GLU A 106 8.84 0.29 -5.89
C GLU A 106 8.15 -1.05 -6.19
N SER A 107 8.10 -1.93 -5.18
CA SER A 107 7.46 -3.26 -5.24
C SER A 107 6.15 -3.32 -4.44
N ARG A 108 5.86 -2.31 -3.64
CA ARG A 108 4.70 -2.24 -2.75
C ARG A 108 3.37 -2.08 -3.50
N ILE A 109 2.33 -2.58 -2.84
CA ILE A 109 0.93 -2.46 -3.23
C ILE A 109 0.17 -1.98 -2.00
N ILE A 110 -0.61 -0.93 -2.14
CA ILE A 110 -1.53 -0.48 -1.10
C ILE A 110 -2.89 -1.10 -1.41
N VAL A 111 -3.47 -1.77 -0.43
CA VAL A 111 -4.84 -2.29 -0.49
C VAL A 111 -5.62 -1.63 0.63
N ASP A 112 -6.75 -1.01 0.31
CA ASP A 112 -7.64 -0.42 1.29
C ASP A 112 -9.04 -0.99 1.10
N LEU A 113 -9.62 -1.55 2.16
CA LEU A 113 -10.85 -2.35 2.08
C LEU A 113 -12.11 -1.51 1.84
N ASN A 114 -12.07 -0.20 2.04
CA ASN A 114 -13.25 0.68 1.97
C ASN A 114 -13.00 1.99 1.20
N ALA A 115 -11.86 2.10 0.52
CA ALA A 115 -11.49 3.22 -0.34
C ALA A 115 -11.54 4.56 0.40
N SER A 116 -12.22 5.59 -0.13
CA SER A 116 -12.21 6.92 0.47
C SER A 116 -12.95 7.01 1.81
N LYS A 117 -13.56 5.91 2.29
CA LYS A 117 -14.23 5.88 3.59
C LYS A 117 -13.19 5.81 4.69
N MET A 118 -13.38 6.60 5.75
CA MET A 118 -12.52 6.56 6.93
C MET A 118 -12.60 5.18 7.62
N PRO A 119 -11.54 4.75 8.34
CA PRO A 119 -10.37 5.53 8.75
C PRO A 119 -9.17 5.64 7.78
N ASN A 120 -9.03 4.81 6.73
CA ASN A 120 -7.81 4.76 5.91
C ASN A 120 -6.53 4.57 6.76
N GLN A 121 -6.59 3.64 7.70
CA GLN A 121 -5.54 3.39 8.69
C GLN A 121 -4.81 2.07 8.43
N PHE A 122 -3.49 2.17 8.33
CA PHE A 122 -2.63 0.99 8.16
C PHE A 122 -2.80 0.00 9.30
N GLY A 123 -3.01 -1.26 8.93
CA GLY A 123 -3.28 -2.37 9.82
C GLY A 123 -4.73 -2.52 10.25
N LYS A 124 -5.63 -1.59 9.91
CA LYS A 124 -7.05 -1.69 10.25
C LYS A 124 -7.90 -1.97 9.02
N ASP A 125 -7.93 -1.03 8.09
CA ASP A 125 -8.62 -1.12 6.79
C ASP A 125 -7.67 -0.89 5.61
N THR A 126 -6.49 -0.32 5.83
CA THR A 126 -5.40 -0.25 4.84
C THR A 126 -4.31 -1.28 5.13
N PHE A 127 -3.81 -1.96 4.11
CA PHE A 127 -2.78 -2.99 4.19
C PHE A 127 -1.71 -2.80 3.12
N LEU A 128 -0.46 -3.13 3.48
CA LEU A 128 0.68 -3.06 2.58
C LEU A 128 1.10 -4.47 2.17
N LEU A 129 1.06 -4.73 0.87
CA LEU A 129 1.60 -5.92 0.24
C LEU A 129 2.81 -5.54 -0.60
N GLN A 130 3.53 -6.54 -1.12
CA GLN A 130 4.64 -6.34 -2.02
C GLN A 130 4.73 -7.47 -3.05
N ARG A 131 5.20 -7.10 -4.23
CA ARG A 131 5.52 -8.03 -5.31
C ARG A 131 6.90 -8.62 -5.06
N VAL A 132 6.99 -9.95 -5.06
CA VAL A 132 8.22 -10.68 -4.85
C VAL A 132 8.45 -11.62 -6.04
N ALA A 133 9.58 -11.45 -6.70
CA ALA A 133 9.99 -12.26 -7.85
C ALA A 133 9.99 -13.76 -7.46
N GLY A 134 9.33 -14.60 -8.27
CA GLY A 134 9.16 -16.04 -8.03
C GLY A 134 8.11 -16.42 -6.96
N LYS A 135 7.77 -15.52 -6.02
CA LYS A 135 6.78 -15.79 -4.97
C LYS A 135 5.38 -15.25 -5.31
N GLY A 136 5.30 -14.17 -6.09
CA GLY A 136 4.04 -13.51 -6.43
C GLY A 136 3.79 -12.34 -5.48
N ILE A 137 2.62 -12.29 -4.84
CA ILE A 137 2.26 -11.23 -3.90
C ILE A 137 2.41 -11.75 -2.49
N MET A 138 3.19 -11.04 -1.68
CA MET A 138 3.42 -11.35 -0.28
C MET A 138 3.06 -10.13 0.58
N PRO A 139 2.67 -10.32 1.84
CA PRO A 139 2.58 -9.21 2.78
C PRO A 139 3.89 -8.44 2.91
N TYR A 140 3.83 -7.13 3.14
CA TYR A 140 5.02 -6.39 3.52
C TYR A 140 5.53 -6.92 4.87
N GLY A 141 6.83 -7.24 4.97
CA GLY A 141 7.39 -7.91 6.15
C GLY A 141 7.25 -9.45 6.18
N TYR A 142 6.88 -10.09 5.07
CA TYR A 142 6.72 -11.56 5.00
C TYR A 142 7.98 -12.37 5.37
N ASN A 143 9.17 -11.76 5.23
CA ASN A 143 10.47 -12.39 5.49
C ASN A 143 11.12 -11.91 6.79
N LYS A 144 10.38 -11.17 7.62
CA LYS A 144 10.81 -10.74 8.95
C LYS A 144 10.44 -11.80 9.99
N ASP A 145 11.13 -11.79 11.13
CA ASP A 145 10.73 -12.56 12.32
C ASP A 145 9.44 -12.01 12.94
N ASP A 146 8.87 -12.79 13.86
CA ASP A 146 7.58 -12.49 14.50
C ASP A 146 7.67 -11.25 15.40
N ASP A 147 8.79 -11.04 16.10
CA ASP A 147 9.00 -9.89 16.98
C ASP A 147 8.96 -8.59 16.17
N THR A 148 9.71 -8.53 15.06
CA THR A 148 9.70 -7.38 14.14
C THR A 148 8.30 -7.10 13.59
N VAL A 149 7.55 -8.14 13.24
CA VAL A 149 6.19 -7.97 12.71
C VAL A 149 5.21 -7.54 13.78
N ASN A 150 5.30 -8.07 14.99
CA ASN A 150 4.45 -7.70 16.11
C ASN A 150 4.75 -6.26 16.58
N GLU A 151 6.03 -5.86 16.61
CA GLU A 151 6.41 -4.48 16.92
C GLU A 151 5.87 -3.50 15.87
N ASN A 152 5.99 -3.82 14.58
CA ASN A 152 5.48 -2.96 13.52
C ASN A 152 3.94 -2.95 13.43
N CYS A 153 3.29 -4.10 13.62
CA CYS A 153 1.85 -4.22 13.70
C CYS A 153 1.35 -3.91 15.11
N SER A 154 1.49 -2.65 15.52
CA SER A 154 1.09 -2.17 16.84
C SER A 154 0.54 -0.75 16.76
N LYS A 155 -0.22 -0.33 17.78
CA LYS A 155 -0.76 1.04 17.90
C LYS A 155 0.31 2.11 18.09
N THR A 156 1.58 1.74 18.25
CA THR A 156 2.70 2.67 18.46
C THR A 156 3.63 2.77 17.25
N SER A 157 3.40 1.96 16.21
CA SER A 157 4.24 1.91 15.00
C SER A 157 3.44 2.22 13.72
N SER A 158 3.99 1.87 12.55
CA SER A 158 3.38 2.23 11.26
C SER A 158 2.17 1.37 10.89
N GLY A 159 2.12 0.10 11.32
CA GLY A 159 1.09 -0.86 10.92
C GLY A 159 1.31 -1.52 9.56
N PHE A 160 2.44 -1.27 8.89
CA PHE A 160 2.68 -1.78 7.53
C PHE A 160 2.79 -3.30 7.44
N MET A 161 3.27 -3.95 8.49
CA MET A 161 3.45 -5.41 8.53
C MET A 161 2.22 -6.16 9.06
N CYS A 162 1.10 -5.48 9.30
CA CYS A 162 -0.10 -6.13 9.83
C CYS A 162 -0.70 -7.19 8.90
N ALA A 163 -0.58 -7.04 7.58
CA ALA A 163 -0.95 -8.13 6.65
C ALA A 163 -0.07 -9.38 6.85
N ALA A 164 1.19 -9.21 7.25
CA ALA A 164 2.09 -10.33 7.55
C ALA A 164 1.72 -10.99 8.88
N LYS A 165 1.27 -10.23 9.88
CA LYS A 165 0.70 -10.76 11.13
C LYS A 165 -0.53 -11.60 10.83
N LEU A 166 -1.52 -11.03 10.13
CA LEU A 166 -2.74 -11.76 9.73
C LEU A 166 -2.43 -13.04 8.96
N MET A 167 -1.49 -13.01 8.01
CA MET A 167 -1.11 -14.20 7.25
C MET A 167 -0.49 -15.29 8.15
N ARG A 168 0.36 -14.94 9.12
CA ARG A 168 0.91 -15.88 10.11
C ARG A 168 -0.18 -16.45 11.03
N ASP A 169 -1.17 -15.62 11.34
CA ASP A 169 -2.32 -15.99 12.16
C ASP A 169 -3.41 -16.74 11.38
N GLY A 170 -3.12 -17.19 10.15
CA GLY A 170 -4.06 -17.96 9.34
C GLY A 170 -5.26 -17.14 8.86
N TRP A 171 -5.07 -15.84 8.67
CA TRP A 171 -6.10 -14.86 8.32
C TRP A 171 -7.19 -14.71 9.39
N GLN A 172 -6.83 -14.92 10.66
CA GLN A 172 -7.70 -14.70 11.82
C GLN A 172 -7.27 -13.45 12.58
N ILE A 173 -8.25 -12.66 13.02
CA ILE A 173 -8.04 -11.56 13.97
C ILE A 173 -8.05 -12.20 15.37
N LYS A 174 -6.86 -12.44 15.91
CA LYS A 174 -6.67 -12.97 17.26
C LYS A 174 -6.72 -11.85 18.30
N ASP A 175 -6.83 -12.21 19.57
CA ASP A 175 -6.92 -11.26 20.69
C ASP A 175 -5.72 -10.30 20.80
N ASP A 176 -4.56 -10.69 20.27
CA ASP A 176 -3.34 -9.88 20.24
C ASP A 176 -3.22 -9.00 18.97
N TYR A 177 -4.23 -9.00 18.10
CA TYR A 177 -4.30 -8.06 17.00
C TYR A 177 -4.62 -6.65 17.54
N PRO A 178 -3.99 -5.58 17.03
CA PRO A 178 -4.18 -4.24 17.60
C PRO A 178 -5.62 -3.69 17.58
N TRP A 179 -6.53 -4.24 16.79
CA TRP A 179 -7.85 -3.66 16.52
C TRP A 179 -8.99 -4.62 16.79
#